data_AF-C4G8I8-F1
#
_entry.id   AF-C4G8I8-F1
#
_cell.length_a   1.000
_cell.length_b   1.000
_cell.length_c   1.000
_cell.angle_alpha   90.00
_cell.angle_beta   90.00
_cell.angle_gamma   90.00
#
_symmetry.space_group_name_H-M   'P 1'
#
loop_
_entity.id
_entity.type
_entity.pdbx_description
1 polymer ?
#
loop_
_entity_poly.entity_id
_entity_poly.type
_entity_poly.pdbx_seq_one_letter_code
_entity_poly.pdbx_strand_id
1 'polypeptide(L)'
;MTKQQLIALWQGKSWERSPAGIYFISRKSDKDLHVSFSGYSERDVKSIPDPLMKRLSVELTELDQEALRLIKENFPEEDIEGISLTGIMFDKNGCYDAFALGYYVGESPAGELYLLVSFNEEFDANSEVICEAY
;
A
#
# COMPACT_ATOMS: atom_id res chain seq x y z
N MET A 1 -1.81 17.16 -1.36
CA MET A 1 -1.54 17.57 0.04
C MET A 1 -0.08 18.00 0.20
N THR A 2 0.29 18.87 1.15
CA THR A 2 1.73 19.10 1.49
C THR A 2 2.32 17.91 2.25
N LYS A 3 3.66 17.75 2.24
CA LYS A 3 4.37 16.74 3.04
C LYS A 3 3.92 16.73 4.50
N GLN A 4 3.83 17.91 5.13
CA GLN A 4 3.44 18.03 6.54
C GLN A 4 2.00 17.57 6.78
N GLN A 5 1.07 17.91 5.88
CA GLN A 5 -0.31 17.45 5.98
C GLN A 5 -0.42 15.93 5.79
N LEU A 6 0.34 15.36 4.86
CA LEU A 6 0.35 13.93 4.62
C LEU A 6 0.94 13.16 5.82
N ILE A 7 2.07 13.61 6.36
CA ILE A 7 2.66 13.05 7.58
C ILE A 7 1.68 13.18 8.76
N ALA A 8 1.00 14.30 8.93
CA ALA A 8 0.01 14.47 10.00
C ALA A 8 -1.19 13.51 9.84
N LEU A 9 -1.70 13.36 8.62
CA LEU A 9 -2.83 12.48 8.31
C LEU A 9 -2.55 11.01 8.64
N TRP A 10 -1.31 10.57 8.39
CA TRP A 10 -0.88 9.18 8.55
C TRP A 10 -0.07 8.93 9.83
N GLN A 11 0.06 9.93 10.70
CA GLN A 11 0.95 9.88 11.88
C GLN A 11 2.36 9.39 11.49
N GLY A 12 2.85 9.90 10.36
CA GLY A 12 4.02 9.41 9.68
C GLY A 12 5.33 9.79 10.35
N LYS A 13 6.35 8.96 10.16
CA LYS A 13 7.75 9.18 10.53
C LYS A 13 8.66 8.76 9.38
N SER A 14 9.95 9.05 9.52
CA SER A 14 11.00 8.56 8.61
C SER A 14 10.74 8.90 7.13
N TRP A 15 10.40 10.16 6.84
CA TRP A 15 10.24 10.60 5.45
C TRP A 15 11.57 10.52 4.71
N GLU A 16 11.61 9.66 3.71
CA GLU A 16 12.74 9.45 2.82
C GLU A 16 12.39 9.89 1.40
N ARG A 17 13.38 10.50 0.75
CA ARG A 17 13.33 10.88 -0.65
C ARG A 17 14.53 10.26 -1.35
N SER A 18 14.28 9.51 -2.40
CA SER A 18 15.30 8.97 -3.28
C SER A 18 14.96 9.26 -4.75
N PRO A 19 15.87 8.99 -5.70
CA PRO A 19 15.54 9.02 -7.12
C PRO A 19 14.46 8.01 -7.51
N ALA A 20 14.30 6.92 -6.74
CA ALA A 20 13.32 5.88 -6.99
C ALA A 20 11.92 6.21 -6.49
N GLY A 21 11.77 7.18 -5.57
CA GLY A 21 10.45 7.56 -5.06
C GLY A 21 10.49 8.29 -3.71
N ILE A 22 9.31 8.38 -3.10
CA ILE A 22 9.08 8.92 -1.76
C ILE A 22 8.58 7.81 -0.85
N TYR A 23 9.09 7.74 0.37
CA TYR A 23 8.76 6.69 1.34
C TYR A 23 8.57 7.28 2.73
N PHE A 24 7.64 6.74 3.51
CA PHE A 24 7.54 7.03 4.94
C PHE A 24 6.85 5.88 5.69
N ILE A 25 6.95 5.88 7.01
CA ILE A 25 6.29 4.88 7.87
C ILE A 25 5.12 5.54 8.58
N SER A 26 3.91 5.01 8.40
CA SER A 26 2.68 5.37 9.13
C SER A 26 2.59 4.57 10.45
N ARG A 27 2.02 5.19 11.49
CA ARG A 27 1.64 4.50 12.75
C ARG A 27 0.14 4.50 13.01
N LYS A 28 -0.67 4.85 12.01
CA LYS A 28 -2.12 5.07 12.18
C LYS A 28 -2.88 3.85 12.73
N SER A 29 -2.34 2.64 12.60
CA SER A 29 -2.96 1.36 12.95
C SER A 29 -2.30 0.63 14.13
N ASP A 30 -1.56 1.34 14.99
CA ASP A 30 -0.73 0.78 16.08
C ASP A 30 0.37 -0.21 15.61
N LYS A 31 0.53 -0.36 14.29
CA LYS A 31 1.60 -1.07 13.61
C LYS A 31 2.33 -0.11 12.68
N ASP A 32 3.61 -0.37 12.45
CA ASP A 32 4.38 0.34 11.43
C ASP A 32 3.89 -0.12 10.06
N LEU A 33 3.38 0.82 9.27
CA LEU A 33 2.86 0.60 7.92
C LEU A 33 3.70 1.40 6.92
N HIS A 34 4.31 0.72 5.96
CA HIS A 34 5.14 1.37 4.95
C HIS A 34 4.26 2.03 3.88
N VAL A 35 4.49 3.31 3.59
CA VAL A 35 3.81 4.02 2.50
C VAL A 35 4.85 4.41 1.47
N SER A 36 4.71 3.88 0.25
CA SER A 36 5.64 4.11 -0.86
C SER A 36 4.94 4.81 -2.03
N PHE A 37 5.66 5.73 -2.65
CA PHE A 37 5.29 6.38 -3.90
C PHE A 37 6.43 6.17 -4.90
N SER A 38 6.46 4.99 -5.51
CA SER A 38 7.47 4.58 -6.49
C SER A 38 7.37 5.43 -7.76
N GLY A 39 8.50 6.00 -8.18
CA GLY A 39 8.60 6.91 -9.32
C GLY A 39 8.08 8.34 -9.06
N TYR A 40 7.50 8.64 -7.89
CA TYR A 40 6.99 9.97 -7.57
C TYR A 40 8.10 10.89 -7.07
N SER A 41 8.03 12.15 -7.48
CA SER A 41 8.69 13.27 -6.80
C SER A 41 7.78 13.87 -5.73
N GLU A 42 8.33 14.71 -4.84
CA GLU A 42 7.49 15.45 -3.86
C GLU A 42 6.45 16.36 -4.54
N ARG A 43 6.72 16.83 -5.77
CA ARG A 43 5.74 17.58 -6.57
C ARG A 43 4.59 16.69 -6.99
N ASP A 44 4.88 15.47 -7.42
CA ASP A 44 3.87 14.52 -7.86
C ASP A 44 2.99 14.08 -6.68
N VAL A 45 3.59 13.74 -5.52
CA VAL A 45 2.85 13.43 -4.28
C VAL A 45 1.95 14.61 -3.88
N LYS A 46 2.41 15.85 -4.06
CA LYS A 46 1.60 17.03 -3.77
C LYS A 46 0.36 17.16 -4.67
N SER A 47 0.45 16.66 -5.91
CA SER A 47 -0.63 16.66 -6.89
C SER A 47 -1.66 15.55 -6.68
N ILE A 48 -1.38 14.55 -5.83
CA ILE A 48 -2.37 13.54 -5.46
C ILE A 48 -3.57 14.23 -4.80
N PRO A 49 -4.80 13.94 -5.23
CA PRO A 49 -5.99 14.57 -4.68
C PRO A 49 -6.10 14.40 -3.17
N ASP A 50 -6.25 15.52 -2.45
CA ASP A 50 -6.47 15.52 -1.01
C ASP A 50 -7.64 14.61 -0.57
N PRO A 51 -8.79 14.59 -1.29
CA PRO A 51 -9.89 13.69 -0.95
C PRO A 51 -9.50 12.21 -1.01
N LEU A 52 -8.72 11.79 -2.01
CA LEU A 52 -8.28 10.40 -2.19
C LEU A 52 -7.51 9.91 -0.96
N MET A 53 -6.48 10.64 -0.56
CA MET A 53 -5.64 10.25 0.58
C MET A 53 -6.39 10.30 1.91
N LYS A 54 -7.31 11.25 2.09
CA LYS A 54 -8.16 11.31 3.28
C LYS A 54 -9.10 10.11 3.34
N ARG A 55 -9.78 9.80 2.23
CA ARG A 55 -10.68 8.66 2.11
C ARG A 55 -9.94 7.35 2.38
N LEU A 56 -8.78 7.16 1.74
CA LEU A 56 -7.92 5.99 1.96
C LEU A 56 -7.58 5.83 3.44
N SER A 57 -7.24 6.93 4.11
CA SER A 57 -6.87 6.87 5.52
C SER A 57 -8.06 6.50 6.45
N VAL A 58 -9.30 6.73 6.03
CA VAL A 58 -10.52 6.43 6.81
C VAL A 58 -11.01 5.01 6.51
N GLU A 59 -10.99 4.61 5.24
CA GLU A 59 -11.53 3.34 4.75
C GLU A 59 -10.51 2.20 4.78
N LEU A 60 -9.25 2.46 5.18
CA LEU A 60 -8.16 1.48 5.15
C LEU A 60 -8.52 0.12 5.76
N THR A 61 -9.26 0.11 6.88
CA THR A 61 -9.66 -1.14 7.54
C THR A 61 -10.61 -1.98 6.69
N GLU A 62 -11.53 -1.35 5.95
CA GLU A 62 -12.47 -2.05 5.08
C GLU A 62 -11.75 -2.57 3.83
N LEU A 63 -10.83 -1.77 3.28
CA LEU A 63 -9.99 -2.17 2.15
C LEU A 63 -9.04 -3.33 2.51
N ASP A 64 -8.48 -3.32 3.71
CA ASP A 64 -7.65 -4.41 4.23
C ASP A 64 -8.45 -5.73 4.33
N GLN A 65 -9.69 -5.66 4.84
CA GLN A 65 -10.58 -6.83 4.91
C GLN A 65 -10.94 -7.36 3.52
N GLU A 66 -11.23 -6.46 2.57
CA GLU A 66 -11.50 -6.80 1.18
C GLU A 66 -10.30 -7.50 0.53
N ALA A 67 -9.11 -6.92 0.68
CA ALA A 67 -7.87 -7.48 0.14
C ALA A 67 -7.57 -8.87 0.74
N LEU A 68 -7.70 -9.04 2.05
CA LEU A 68 -7.53 -10.35 2.70
C LEU A 68 -8.55 -11.39 2.20
N ARG A 69 -9.79 -10.99 1.92
CA ARG A 69 -10.78 -11.89 1.31
C ARG A 69 -10.32 -12.34 -0.09
N LEU A 70 -9.90 -11.41 -0.93
CA LEU A 70 -9.43 -11.72 -2.29
C LEU A 70 -8.17 -12.59 -2.30
N ILE A 71 -7.24 -12.33 -1.37
CA ILE A 71 -6.05 -13.17 -1.18
C ILE A 71 -6.46 -14.62 -0.86
N LYS A 72 -7.39 -14.81 0.08
CA LYS A 72 -7.89 -16.15 0.44
C LYS A 72 -8.61 -16.84 -0.73
N GLU A 73 -9.34 -16.09 -1.56
CA GLU A 73 -10.02 -16.62 -2.75
C GLU A 73 -9.04 -17.03 -3.85
N ASN A 74 -7.94 -16.30 -4.03
CA ASN A 74 -6.91 -16.62 -5.03
C ASN A 74 -6.00 -17.77 -4.57
N PHE A 75 -5.80 -17.94 -3.28
CA PHE A 75 -4.90 -18.94 -2.69
C PHE A 75 -5.59 -19.77 -1.59
N PRO A 76 -6.64 -20.56 -1.92
CA PRO A 76 -7.47 -21.23 -0.92
C PRO A 76 -6.76 -22.37 -0.17
N GLU A 77 -5.68 -22.92 -0.74
CA GLU A 77 -4.91 -24.03 -0.16
C GLU A 77 -3.73 -23.56 0.70
N GLU A 78 -3.38 -22.27 0.63
CA GLU A 78 -2.26 -21.70 1.38
C GLU A 78 -2.70 -21.28 2.78
N ASP A 79 -1.87 -21.54 3.78
CA ASP A 79 -2.11 -21.09 5.15
C ASP A 79 -1.76 -19.61 5.30
N ILE A 80 -2.67 -18.76 4.81
CA ILE A 80 -2.54 -17.31 4.81
C ILE A 80 -3.23 -16.70 6.05
N GLU A 81 -3.60 -17.53 7.05
CA GLU A 81 -4.19 -17.01 8.28
C GLU A 81 -3.17 -16.19 9.09
N GLY A 82 -3.57 -14.97 9.46
CA GLY A 82 -2.77 -14.11 10.33
C GLY A 82 -1.74 -13.23 9.62
N ILE A 83 -1.66 -13.23 8.29
CA ILE A 83 -0.92 -12.18 7.57
C ILE A 83 -1.53 -10.81 7.89
N SER A 84 -0.69 -9.79 7.94
CA SER A 84 -1.14 -8.44 8.26
C SER A 84 -0.62 -7.44 7.25
N LEU A 85 -1.41 -6.41 6.99
CA LEU A 85 -1.04 -5.32 6.12
C LEU A 85 0.32 -4.73 6.52
N THR A 86 1.25 -4.70 5.57
CA THR A 86 2.63 -4.21 5.75
C THR A 86 2.90 -2.92 5.01
N GLY A 87 2.17 -2.64 3.93
CA GLY A 87 2.33 -1.39 3.21
C GLY A 87 1.20 -0.98 2.29
N ILE A 88 1.27 0.28 1.88
CA ILE A 88 0.45 0.91 0.84
C ILE A 88 1.41 1.42 -0.24
N MET A 89 1.17 1.00 -1.47
CA MET A 89 2.09 1.21 -2.59
C MET A 89 1.40 1.99 -3.69
N PHE A 90 1.94 3.15 -4.02
CA PHE A 90 1.57 3.92 -5.21
C PHE A 90 2.69 3.78 -6.23
N ASP A 91 2.35 3.50 -7.48
CA ASP A 91 3.33 3.40 -8.56
C ASP A 91 2.97 4.35 -9.70
N LYS A 92 3.91 5.23 -10.05
CA LYS A 92 3.68 6.26 -11.06
C LYS A 92 3.57 5.69 -12.47
N ASN A 93 4.14 4.52 -12.71
CA ASN A 93 4.14 3.87 -14.01
C ASN A 93 2.86 3.07 -14.26
N GLY A 94 1.92 3.07 -13.30
CA GLY A 94 0.63 2.41 -13.43
C GLY A 94 0.72 0.89 -13.27
N CYS A 95 1.74 0.39 -12.55
CA CYS A 95 1.74 -1.02 -12.12
C CYS A 95 0.51 -1.35 -11.26
N TYR A 96 -0.02 -0.32 -10.58
CA TYR A 96 -1.31 -0.34 -9.91
C TYR A 96 -2.21 0.69 -10.57
N ASP A 97 -3.52 0.45 -10.56
CA ASP A 97 -4.50 1.41 -11.11
C ASP A 97 -4.41 2.75 -10.35
N ALA A 98 -4.70 2.76 -9.04
CA ALA A 98 -4.41 3.90 -8.16
C ALA A 98 -3.37 3.57 -7.08
N PHE A 99 -3.51 2.45 -6.37
CA PHE A 99 -2.57 1.99 -5.35
C PHE A 99 -2.75 0.48 -5.09
N ALA A 100 -1.86 -0.11 -4.31
CA ALA A 100 -2.00 -1.47 -3.80
C ALA A 100 -1.78 -1.56 -2.29
N LEU A 101 -2.43 -2.53 -1.66
CA LEU A 101 -2.18 -2.98 -0.29
C LEU A 101 -1.26 -4.20 -0.34
N GLY A 102 -0.19 -4.19 0.45
CA GLY A 102 0.84 -5.22 0.44
C GLY A 102 0.97 -6.01 1.73
N TYR A 103 1.13 -7.32 1.60
CA TYR A 103 1.19 -8.29 2.70
C TYR A 103 2.43 -9.16 2.56
N TYR A 104 3.33 -9.04 3.53
CA TYR A 104 4.47 -9.95 3.64
C TYR A 104 3.99 -11.36 4.02
N VAL A 105 4.44 -12.37 3.28
CA VAL A 105 4.03 -13.77 3.50
C VAL A 105 5.20 -14.72 3.74
N GLY A 106 6.44 -14.21 3.77
CA GLY A 106 7.63 -14.98 4.11
C GLY A 106 8.77 -14.79 3.12
N GLU A 107 9.80 -15.62 3.26
CA GLU A 107 10.96 -15.64 2.39
C GLU A 107 10.80 -16.68 1.29
N SER A 108 11.28 -16.34 0.09
CA SER A 108 11.41 -17.25 -1.04
C SER A 108 12.88 -17.32 -1.49
N PRO A 109 13.27 -18.28 -2.35
CA PRO A 109 14.61 -18.27 -2.96
C PRO A 109 14.92 -16.99 -3.76
N ALA A 110 13.89 -16.23 -4.15
CA ALA A 110 14.02 -14.97 -4.87
C ALA A 110 14.07 -13.72 -3.95
N GLY A 111 13.87 -13.89 -2.64
CA GLY A 111 13.81 -12.80 -1.66
C GLY A 111 12.48 -12.76 -0.89
N GLU A 112 12.20 -11.62 -0.26
CA GLU A 112 11.01 -11.41 0.56
C GLU A 112 9.75 -11.43 -0.32
N LEU A 113 8.79 -12.30 -0.03
CA LEU A 113 7.57 -12.48 -0.81
C LEU A 113 6.42 -11.66 -0.26
N TYR A 114 5.75 -10.95 -1.16
CA TYR A 114 4.58 -10.13 -0.89
C TYR A 114 3.41 -10.50 -1.79
N LEU A 115 2.21 -10.51 -1.21
CA LEU A 115 0.94 -10.53 -1.93
C LEU A 115 0.37 -9.12 -1.96
N LEU A 116 -0.06 -8.67 -3.14
CA LEU A 116 -0.58 -7.32 -3.34
C LEU A 116 -1.98 -7.35 -3.94
N VAL A 117 -2.86 -6.49 -3.42
CA VAL A 117 -4.19 -6.24 -3.99
C VAL A 117 -4.26 -4.78 -4.42
N SER A 118 -4.45 -4.55 -5.72
CA SER A 118 -4.56 -3.21 -6.30
C SER A 118 -5.99 -2.69 -6.28
N PHE A 119 -6.15 -1.38 -6.13
CA PHE A 119 -7.42 -0.67 -6.12
C PHE A 119 -7.39 0.48 -7.11
N ASN A 120 -8.55 0.80 -7.72
CA ASN A 120 -8.74 1.96 -8.57
C ASN A 120 -9.02 3.25 -7.75
N GLU A 121 -9.30 4.36 -8.43
CA GLU A 121 -9.60 5.65 -7.77
C GLU A 121 -10.94 5.64 -7.01
N GLU A 122 -11.84 4.71 -7.30
CA GLU A 122 -13.11 4.46 -6.61
C GLU A 122 -12.96 3.52 -5.40
N PHE A 123 -11.80 2.91 -5.23
CA PHE A 123 -11.50 1.82 -4.28
C PHE A 123 -12.19 0.49 -4.57
N ASP A 124 -12.51 0.23 -5.84
CA ASP A 124 -12.82 -1.13 -6.27
C ASP A 124 -11.52 -1.93 -6.38
N ALA A 125 -11.51 -3.10 -5.77
CA ALA A 125 -10.37 -4.00 -5.79
C ALA A 125 -10.27 -4.75 -7.13
N ASN A 126 -9.05 -4.98 -7.60
CA ASN A 126 -8.79 -5.96 -8.63
C ASN A 126 -8.86 -7.36 -8.03
N SER A 127 -9.59 -8.26 -8.67
CA SER A 127 -9.74 -9.64 -8.21
C SER A 127 -8.46 -10.47 -8.37
N GLU A 128 -7.55 -10.07 -9.26
CA GLU A 128 -6.26 -10.72 -9.45
C GLU A 128 -5.25 -10.23 -8.40
N VAL A 129 -4.72 -11.16 -7.61
CA VAL A 129 -3.70 -10.87 -6.60
C VAL A 129 -2.31 -10.96 -7.23
N ILE A 130 -1.49 -9.94 -7.03
CA ILE A 130 -0.12 -9.87 -7.57
C ILE A 130 0.84 -10.48 -6.54
N CYS A 131 1.76 -11.34 -7.01
CA CYS A 131 2.86 -11.86 -6.21
C CYS A 131 4.17 -11.16 -6.60
N GLU A 132 4.82 -10.51 -5.64
CA GLU A 132 6.12 -9.85 -5.86
C GLU A 132 7.18 -10.38 -4.89
N ALA A 133 8.40 -10.59 -5.38
CA ALA A 133 9.57 -10.93 -4.57
C ALA A 133 10.60 -9.79 -4.68
N TYR A 134 11.13 -9.34 -3.54
CA TYR A 134 12.08 -8.22 -3.41
C TYR A 134 13.46 -8.68 -2.95
#